data_AF-A0A2D5S6T3-F1
#
_entry.id   AF-A0A2D5S6T3-F1
#
_cell.length_a   1.000
_cell.length_b   1.000
_cell.length_c   1.000
_cell.angle_alpha   90.00
_cell.angle_beta   90.00
_cell.angle_gamma   90.00
#
_symmetry.space_group_name_H-M   'P 1'
#
loop_
_entity.id
_entity.type
_entity.pdbx_description
1 polymer ?
#
loop_
_entity_poly.entity_id
_entity_poly.type
_entity_poly.pdbx_seq_one_letter_code
_entity_poly.pdbx_strand_id
1 'polypeptide(L)'
;MPRAVLASILFIASLLGFTSHLQAGTSDGREHDRFVTQPTEAVREFRAFKVSFDTDADGIALGVPDWVAYELRRDASGERTSHPRPSRWFTDDDLHRQGIAPDDSSYRNSGYSRGHLCMKSHAGRLGPEADRETHTVLNACPQMQRMNGGIWLAIENLTGRWADEHDVIWIVTGPVFTNSPKTWIGDPGEIPVAVPDAFFKLAIRHDGVTTSVLAFLVPMYGDQSHSSSKADVRPYLTSVDVIESLTDLDFLSALPDSEEDRLERTVATRLWDAPSAALVRTGDGARARTPAAPIAPPRPEPTRLESGDPDVATERDVALRAGRDSSPADRTTADGLIRRGWNYVMPRPKSSRAAWGNPDARTTWWSGHWLNGTTGRASMTQPSAVDGYEGDGITPGWRRGGAPADPSDVEWMCSTSGGPPNVKP
;
A
#
# COMPACT_ATOMS: atom_id res chain seq x y z
N MET A 1 60.58 10.45 54.25
CA MET A 1 60.24 9.09 53.74
C MET A 1 58.92 9.17 52.96
N PRO A 2 58.69 8.31 51.95
CA PRO A 2 58.69 8.70 50.53
C PRO A 2 57.31 8.80 49.84
N ARG A 3 57.35 9.37 48.61
CA ARG A 3 56.67 8.99 47.34
C ARG A 3 55.31 8.27 47.39
N ALA A 4 54.35 8.79 46.61
CA ALA A 4 53.90 8.13 45.38
C ALA A 4 52.97 9.02 44.53
N VAL A 5 53.32 9.10 43.24
CA VAL A 5 52.52 9.58 42.11
C VAL A 5 51.83 8.34 41.50
N LEU A 6 50.52 8.41 41.21
CA LEU A 6 49.85 7.56 40.22
C LEU A 6 48.81 8.46 39.51
N ALA A 7 48.99 8.85 38.24
CA ALA A 7 49.00 8.08 37.00
C ALA A 7 47.58 7.78 36.47
N SER A 8 47.35 8.38 35.32
CA SER A 8 46.20 8.36 34.40
C SER A 8 45.63 6.97 34.11
N ILE A 9 44.30 6.90 33.95
CA ILE A 9 43.67 6.03 32.94
C ILE A 9 42.59 6.84 32.22
N LEU A 10 42.95 7.23 30.99
CA LEU A 10 42.09 7.78 29.96
C LEU A 10 41.41 6.57 29.29
N PHE A 11 40.11 6.36 29.47
CA PHE A 11 39.39 5.34 28.70
C PHE A 11 38.87 5.98 27.41
N ILE A 12 39.73 5.98 26.39
CA ILE A 12 39.31 6.18 25.00
C ILE A 12 38.68 4.86 24.55
N ALA A 13 37.35 4.79 24.55
CA ALA A 13 36.65 3.80 23.76
C ALA A 13 36.44 4.36 22.35
N SER A 14 37.46 4.20 21.51
CA SER A 14 37.29 4.20 20.05
C SER A 14 36.69 2.85 19.69
N LEU A 15 35.41 2.82 19.35
CA LEU A 15 34.88 1.83 18.42
C LEU A 15 34.26 2.58 17.26
N LEU A 16 35.06 2.67 16.20
CA LEU A 16 34.63 2.87 14.82
C LEU A 16 33.58 1.80 14.47
N GLY A 17 32.31 2.12 14.70
CA GLY A 17 31.20 1.53 13.98
C GLY A 17 30.90 2.42 12.80
N PHE A 18 31.61 2.24 11.68
CA PHE A 18 31.09 2.67 10.39
C PHE A 18 29.89 1.76 10.08
N THR A 19 28.72 2.12 10.59
CA THR A 19 27.48 1.68 9.96
C THR A 19 27.39 2.45 8.66
N SER A 20 27.71 1.76 7.57
CA SER A 20 27.36 2.17 6.22
C SER A 20 25.85 2.34 6.18
N HIS A 21 25.39 3.57 6.46
CA HIS A 21 24.07 4.01 6.07
C HIS A 21 23.97 3.81 4.56
N LEU A 22 23.12 2.88 4.14
CA LEU A 22 22.43 2.97 2.85
C LEU A 22 21.49 4.17 2.93
N GLN A 23 22.08 5.37 2.95
CA GLN A 23 21.40 6.60 2.64
C GLN A 23 21.70 6.87 1.18
N ALA A 24 21.06 6.10 0.31
CA ALA A 24 21.02 6.39 -1.11
C ALA A 24 20.02 7.53 -1.32
N GLY A 25 20.39 8.75 -0.88
CA GLY A 25 19.75 9.94 -1.42
C GLY A 25 19.97 9.94 -2.93
N THR A 26 18.93 10.20 -3.72
CA THR A 26 19.05 10.19 -5.18
C THR A 26 20.09 11.22 -5.60
N SER A 27 21.26 10.75 -6.03
CA SER A 27 22.38 11.59 -6.48
C SER A 27 22.08 12.37 -7.77
N ASP A 28 20.89 12.20 -8.34
CA ASP A 28 20.49 12.72 -9.65
C ASP A 28 19.32 13.74 -9.60
N GLY A 29 18.91 14.15 -8.40
CA GLY A 29 17.91 15.20 -8.18
C GLY A 29 16.50 14.84 -8.62
N ARG A 30 16.12 13.56 -8.57
CA ARG A 30 14.73 13.12 -8.75
C ARG A 30 13.91 13.37 -7.50
N GLU A 31 12.65 13.75 -7.71
CA GLU A 31 11.66 13.93 -6.65
C GLU A 31 10.62 12.82 -6.80
N HIS A 32 10.99 11.59 -6.39
CA HIS A 32 10.15 10.40 -6.62
C HIS A 32 8.72 10.51 -6.07
N ASP A 33 8.57 11.24 -4.96
CA ASP A 33 7.31 11.48 -4.26
C ASP A 33 7.02 12.98 -4.16
N ARG A 34 7.22 13.71 -5.28
CA ARG A 34 7.08 15.17 -5.38
C ARG A 34 5.76 15.71 -4.83
N PHE A 35 4.67 14.98 -5.05
CA PHE A 35 3.32 15.40 -4.66
C PHE A 35 2.93 14.91 -3.26
N VAL A 36 3.82 14.18 -2.58
CA VAL A 36 3.69 13.64 -1.23
C VAL A 36 2.51 12.70 -1.05
N THR A 37 2.82 11.45 -0.67
CA THR A 37 1.83 10.44 -0.29
C THR A 37 1.93 10.16 1.21
N GLN A 38 0.78 10.13 1.89
CA GLN A 38 0.69 9.89 3.34
C GLN A 38 -0.36 8.81 3.66
N PRO A 39 -0.32 8.17 4.84
CA PRO A 39 0.83 8.11 5.75
C PRO A 39 2.04 7.40 5.13
N THR A 40 3.16 7.42 5.85
CA THR A 40 4.40 6.76 5.44
C THR A 40 4.92 5.88 6.55
N GLU A 41 5.38 4.69 6.19
CA GLU A 41 5.93 3.68 7.09
C GLU A 41 7.22 3.11 6.50
N ALA A 42 8.15 2.73 7.38
CA ALA A 42 9.45 2.12 7.07
C ALA A 42 10.11 2.58 5.74
N VAL A 43 10.13 3.89 5.49
CA VAL A 43 10.50 4.44 4.17
C VAL A 43 11.89 3.98 3.72
N ARG A 44 12.00 3.59 2.44
CA ARG A 44 13.28 3.35 1.76
C ARG A 44 13.33 4.10 0.44
N GLU A 45 14.53 4.50 0.05
CA GLU A 45 14.80 5.19 -1.20
C GLU A 45 15.81 4.40 -2.02
N PHE A 46 15.44 4.11 -3.26
CA PHE A 46 16.24 3.44 -4.28
C PHE A 46 16.50 4.42 -5.42
N ARG A 47 17.42 4.08 -6.33
CA ARG A 47 17.78 4.97 -7.44
C ARG A 47 16.61 5.34 -8.34
N ALA A 48 15.64 4.45 -8.48
CA ALA A 48 14.51 4.62 -9.40
C ALA A 48 13.16 4.88 -8.70
N PHE A 49 13.06 4.71 -7.38
CA PHE A 49 11.79 4.81 -6.68
C PHE A 49 11.98 5.00 -5.18
N LYS A 50 10.96 5.56 -4.53
CA LYS A 50 10.78 5.61 -3.08
C LYS A 50 9.65 4.66 -2.71
N VAL A 51 9.76 4.01 -1.56
CA VAL A 51 8.74 3.10 -1.03
C VAL A 51 8.37 3.45 0.40
N SER A 52 7.08 3.42 0.71
CA SER A 52 6.53 3.20 2.05
C SER A 52 6.22 1.73 2.19
N PHE A 53 6.85 1.08 3.18
CA PHE A 53 6.64 -0.35 3.41
C PHE A 53 5.80 -0.53 4.66
N ASP A 54 4.71 -1.29 4.51
CA ASP A 54 3.77 -1.57 5.58
C ASP A 54 4.48 -2.21 6.78
N THR A 55 4.13 -1.76 7.97
CA THR A 55 4.62 -2.28 9.24
C THR A 55 3.47 -2.80 10.09
N ASP A 56 3.77 -3.42 11.24
CA ASP A 56 2.77 -3.88 12.19
C ASP A 56 2.13 -2.75 13.03
N ALA A 57 2.31 -1.47 12.63
CA ALA A 57 1.83 -0.31 13.36
C ALA A 57 0.30 -0.30 13.53
N ASP A 58 -0.45 -0.91 12.60
CA ASP A 58 -1.90 -1.08 12.66
C ASP A 58 -2.34 -2.44 13.26
N GLY A 59 -1.37 -3.26 13.70
CA GLY A 59 -1.55 -4.56 14.30
C GLY A 59 -1.17 -5.74 13.41
N ILE A 60 -0.90 -5.55 12.11
CA ILE A 60 -0.50 -6.65 11.22
C ILE A 60 0.42 -6.21 10.07
N ALA A 61 1.67 -6.68 10.07
CA ALA A 61 2.54 -6.52 8.91
C ALA A 61 2.04 -7.38 7.73
N LEU A 62 1.70 -6.74 6.62
CA LEU A 62 1.20 -7.34 5.39
C LEU A 62 2.30 -7.97 4.53
N GLY A 63 3.57 -7.64 4.80
CA GLY A 63 4.71 -8.14 4.02
C GLY A 63 4.76 -7.59 2.59
N VAL A 64 4.06 -6.48 2.31
CA VAL A 64 4.03 -5.77 1.03
C VAL A 64 4.14 -4.26 1.25
N PRO A 65 4.45 -3.45 0.21
CA PRO A 65 4.45 -2.00 0.35
C PRO A 65 3.05 -1.40 0.52
N ASP A 66 2.92 -0.30 1.26
CA ASP A 66 1.72 0.56 1.19
C ASP A 66 1.63 1.20 -0.20
N TRP A 67 2.75 1.74 -0.64
CA TRP A 67 2.88 2.41 -1.93
C TRP A 67 4.35 2.54 -2.34
N VAL A 68 4.55 2.61 -3.65
CA VAL A 68 5.80 2.97 -4.31
C VAL A 68 5.56 4.19 -5.19
N ALA A 69 6.42 5.20 -5.05
CA ALA A 69 6.38 6.43 -5.80
C ALA A 69 7.66 6.61 -6.64
N TYR A 70 7.54 7.09 -7.87
CA TYR A 70 8.70 7.39 -8.69
C TYR A 70 8.47 8.45 -9.77
N GLU A 71 9.49 9.27 -10.00
CA GLU A 71 9.62 10.15 -11.15
C GLU A 71 10.15 9.36 -12.37
N LEU A 72 9.34 9.29 -13.42
CA LEU A 72 9.66 8.65 -14.69
C LEU A 72 9.95 9.70 -15.76
N ARG A 73 11.22 9.83 -16.12
CA ARG A 73 11.68 10.71 -17.22
C ARG A 73 11.66 9.97 -18.57
N ARG A 74 11.59 10.72 -19.67
CA ARG A 74 11.80 10.27 -21.06
C ARG A 74 13.03 9.37 -21.15
N ASP A 75 12.90 8.27 -21.87
CA ASP A 75 14.05 7.42 -22.20
C ASP A 75 14.92 8.12 -23.26
N ALA A 76 16.02 8.74 -22.80
CA ALA A 76 16.98 9.41 -23.68
C ALA A 76 17.95 8.44 -24.36
N SER A 77 18.03 7.18 -23.92
CA SER A 77 19.01 6.22 -24.41
C SER A 77 18.61 5.63 -25.77
N GLY A 78 17.30 5.50 -26.03
CA GLY A 78 16.77 4.78 -27.20
C GLY A 78 17.13 3.28 -27.23
N GLU A 79 17.91 2.80 -26.27
CA GLU A 79 18.42 1.44 -26.18
C GLU A 79 17.65 0.68 -25.10
N ARG A 80 16.69 -0.15 -25.54
CA ARG A 80 15.98 -1.08 -24.65
C ARG A 80 16.88 -2.27 -24.31
N THR A 81 17.99 -2.04 -23.61
CA THR A 81 18.85 -3.12 -23.16
C THR A 81 18.18 -3.82 -21.97
N SER A 82 17.70 -5.05 -22.20
CA SER A 82 17.22 -5.89 -21.11
C SER A 82 18.41 -6.47 -20.38
N HIS A 83 18.66 -6.01 -19.16
CA HIS A 83 19.68 -6.62 -18.30
C HIS A 83 19.19 -7.97 -17.72
N PRO A 84 20.09 -8.95 -17.49
CA PRO A 84 19.74 -10.20 -16.84
C PRO A 84 19.09 -9.96 -15.47
N ARG A 85 18.03 -10.71 -15.17
CA ARG A 85 17.40 -10.68 -13.84
C ARG A 85 18.32 -11.37 -12.82
N PRO A 86 18.42 -10.88 -11.59
CA PRO A 86 19.13 -11.61 -10.54
C PRO A 86 18.44 -12.96 -10.29
N SER A 87 19.22 -13.94 -9.81
CA SER A 87 18.71 -15.28 -9.51
C SER A 87 17.84 -15.36 -8.25
N ARG A 88 17.95 -14.34 -7.39
CA ARG A 88 17.15 -14.15 -6.17
C ARG A 88 16.80 -12.69 -6.02
N TRP A 89 15.65 -12.42 -5.40
CA TRP A 89 15.25 -11.07 -5.04
C TRP A 89 15.94 -10.62 -3.75
N PHE A 90 16.24 -9.33 -3.66
CA PHE A 90 16.84 -8.72 -2.48
C PHE A 90 15.80 -8.59 -1.36
N THR A 91 16.27 -8.67 -0.12
CA THR A 91 15.48 -8.51 1.10
C THR A 91 16.07 -7.36 1.91
N ASP A 92 15.23 -6.60 2.62
CA ASP A 92 15.70 -5.66 3.62
C ASP A 92 15.97 -6.42 4.93
N ASP A 93 17.24 -6.68 5.21
CA ASP A 93 17.64 -7.52 6.35
C ASP A 93 17.19 -6.94 7.70
N ASP A 94 17.04 -5.62 7.81
CA ASP A 94 16.64 -4.96 9.05
C ASP A 94 15.15 -5.16 9.32
N LEU A 95 14.30 -4.98 8.30
CA LEU A 95 12.86 -5.25 8.40
C LEU A 95 12.58 -6.76 8.49
N HIS A 96 13.37 -7.59 7.83
CA HIS A 96 13.22 -9.04 7.90
C HIS A 96 13.50 -9.58 9.31
N ARG A 97 14.56 -9.09 9.98
CA ARG A 97 14.84 -9.46 11.38
C ARG A 97 13.75 -9.01 12.36
N GLN A 98 12.96 -8.00 11.99
CA GLN A 98 11.81 -7.55 12.77
C GLN A 98 10.54 -8.36 12.48
N GLY A 99 10.56 -9.29 11.53
CA GLY A 99 9.38 -10.05 11.12
C GLY A 99 8.44 -9.29 10.18
N ILE A 100 8.88 -8.15 9.61
CA ILE A 100 8.05 -7.25 8.80
C ILE A 100 8.19 -7.55 7.31
N ALA A 101 9.41 -7.50 6.76
CA ALA A 101 9.62 -7.73 5.33
C ALA A 101 9.92 -9.21 5.05
N PRO A 102 9.20 -9.85 4.10
CA PRO A 102 9.49 -11.22 3.71
C PRO A 102 10.82 -11.32 2.98
N ASP A 103 11.29 -12.53 2.77
CA ASP A 103 12.38 -12.80 1.84
C ASP A 103 11.87 -13.40 0.52
N ASP A 104 12.79 -13.75 -0.37
CA ASP A 104 12.47 -14.35 -1.67
C ASP A 104 11.79 -15.74 -1.54
N SER A 105 12.01 -16.48 -0.44
CA SER A 105 11.46 -17.83 -0.30
C SER A 105 9.96 -17.81 0.00
N SER A 106 9.47 -16.77 0.67
CA SER A 106 8.05 -16.52 0.97
C SER A 106 7.13 -16.54 -0.27
N TYR A 107 7.70 -16.30 -1.47
CA TYR A 107 6.98 -16.34 -2.74
C TYR A 107 7.07 -17.66 -3.49
N ARG A 108 7.91 -18.61 -3.05
CA ARG A 108 8.18 -19.88 -3.73
C ARG A 108 6.93 -20.76 -3.73
N ASN A 109 6.65 -21.42 -4.86
CA ASN A 109 5.51 -22.34 -5.04
C ASN A 109 4.11 -21.76 -4.72
N SER A 110 3.99 -20.45 -4.47
CA SER A 110 2.74 -19.79 -4.09
C SER A 110 1.69 -19.73 -5.20
N GLY A 111 2.11 -19.89 -6.47
CA GLY A 111 1.27 -19.64 -7.63
C GLY A 111 1.16 -18.16 -8.04
N TYR A 112 1.77 -17.26 -7.27
CA TYR A 112 1.81 -15.82 -7.55
C TYR A 112 3.18 -15.40 -8.11
N SER A 113 3.15 -14.42 -9.01
CA SER A 113 4.35 -13.70 -9.44
C SER A 113 4.75 -12.68 -8.38
N ARG A 114 6.04 -12.37 -8.33
CA ARG A 114 6.56 -11.17 -7.65
C ARG A 114 6.30 -9.96 -8.57
N GLY A 115 5.09 -9.42 -8.47
CA GLY A 115 4.63 -8.35 -9.31
C GLY A 115 5.29 -7.03 -8.94
N HIS A 116 5.96 -6.38 -9.88
CA HIS A 116 6.66 -5.12 -9.63
C HIS A 116 5.67 -3.97 -9.46
N LEU A 117 5.97 -3.05 -8.54
CA LEU A 117 5.29 -1.75 -8.42
C LEU A 117 6.00 -0.67 -9.26
N CYS A 118 7.31 -0.50 -9.07
CA CYS A 118 8.20 0.16 -10.03
C CYS A 118 8.73 -0.87 -11.04
N MET A 119 8.28 -0.76 -12.29
CA MET A 119 8.62 -1.72 -13.34
C MET A 119 10.12 -1.67 -13.68
N LYS A 120 10.74 -2.84 -13.82
CA LYS A 120 12.12 -3.03 -14.30
C LYS A 120 12.51 -2.13 -15.47
N SER A 121 11.64 -2.03 -16.49
CA SER A 121 11.95 -1.26 -17.70
C SER A 121 11.88 0.27 -17.51
N HIS A 122 11.13 0.74 -16.51
CA HIS A 122 11.12 2.15 -16.11
C HIS A 122 12.43 2.49 -15.39
N ALA A 123 12.81 1.68 -14.40
CA ALA A 123 14.06 1.87 -13.66
C ALA A 123 15.31 1.70 -14.54
N GLY A 124 15.28 0.78 -15.51
CA GLY A 124 16.39 0.55 -16.44
C GLY A 124 16.79 1.76 -17.28
N ARG A 125 15.92 2.77 -17.42
CA ARG A 125 16.27 4.08 -18.01
C ARG A 125 17.40 4.79 -17.25
N LEU A 126 17.66 4.40 -16.00
CA LEU A 126 18.72 4.93 -15.14
C LEU A 126 19.97 4.03 -15.08
N GLY A 127 19.99 2.96 -15.86
CA GLY A 127 21.08 1.99 -15.96
C GLY A 127 20.80 0.64 -15.29
N PRO A 128 21.73 -0.33 -15.45
CA PRO A 128 21.58 -1.70 -14.98
C PRO A 128 21.47 -1.84 -13.46
N GLU A 129 22.01 -0.89 -12.70
CA GLU A 129 21.91 -0.87 -11.25
C GLU A 129 20.49 -0.56 -10.77
N ALA A 130 19.84 0.46 -11.33
CA ALA A 130 18.45 0.78 -11.04
C ALA A 130 17.51 -0.36 -11.44
N ASP A 131 17.74 -0.98 -12.60
CA ASP A 131 17.03 -2.20 -13.03
C ASP A 131 17.15 -3.30 -11.97
N ARG A 132 18.38 -3.59 -11.52
CA ARG A 132 18.65 -4.60 -10.48
C ARG A 132 17.92 -4.28 -9.18
N GLU A 133 17.91 -3.03 -8.73
CA GLU A 133 17.24 -2.58 -7.50
C GLU A 133 15.72 -2.82 -7.51
N THR A 134 15.08 -2.88 -8.68
CA THR A 134 13.65 -3.21 -8.74
C THR A 134 13.31 -4.64 -8.31
N HIS A 135 14.29 -5.54 -8.27
CA HIS A 135 14.12 -6.94 -7.84
C HIS A 135 14.31 -7.08 -6.33
N THR A 136 13.68 -6.19 -5.56
CA THR A 136 13.59 -6.25 -4.09
C THR A 136 12.17 -6.59 -3.68
N VAL A 137 12.00 -7.34 -2.60
CA VAL A 137 10.68 -7.64 -2.01
C VAL A 137 9.93 -6.37 -1.62
N LEU A 138 10.65 -5.28 -1.30
CA LEU A 138 10.06 -3.97 -1.03
C LEU A 138 9.43 -3.30 -2.26
N ASN A 139 9.57 -3.87 -3.45
CA ASN A 139 8.95 -3.39 -4.69
C ASN A 139 8.00 -4.43 -5.28
N ALA A 140 7.61 -5.42 -4.48
CA ALA A 140 6.87 -6.59 -4.90
C ALA A 140 5.55 -6.76 -4.16
N CYS A 141 4.54 -7.22 -4.87
CA CYS A 141 3.35 -7.82 -4.28
C CYS A 141 3.04 -9.16 -4.98
N PRO A 142 2.37 -10.12 -4.31
CA PRO A 142 1.83 -11.30 -4.97
C PRO A 142 0.86 -10.88 -6.06
N GLN A 143 1.13 -11.24 -7.32
CA GLN A 143 0.24 -10.92 -8.45
C GLN A 143 -0.10 -12.15 -9.27
N MET A 144 -1.38 -12.28 -9.64
CA MET A 144 -1.82 -13.27 -10.62
C MET A 144 -1.17 -12.99 -11.98
N GLN A 145 -0.51 -13.99 -12.57
CA GLN A 145 0.27 -13.79 -13.79
C GLN A 145 -0.57 -13.28 -14.97
N ARG A 146 -1.87 -13.60 -15.02
CA ARG A 146 -2.80 -13.09 -16.03
C ARG A 146 -3.03 -11.58 -15.91
N MET A 147 -3.10 -11.05 -14.69
CA MET A 147 -3.25 -9.63 -14.42
C MET A 147 -1.91 -8.90 -14.63
N ASN A 148 -0.82 -9.40 -14.02
CA ASN A 148 0.54 -8.88 -14.13
C ASN A 148 1.01 -8.77 -15.60
N GLY A 149 0.93 -9.87 -16.36
CA GLY A 149 1.34 -9.90 -17.77
C GLY A 149 0.31 -9.38 -18.76
N GLY A 150 -0.88 -9.01 -18.29
CA GLY A 150 -2.02 -8.56 -19.09
C GLY A 150 -2.23 -7.06 -18.96
N ILE A 151 -3.30 -6.67 -18.26
CA ILE A 151 -3.69 -5.27 -18.12
C ILE A 151 -2.67 -4.43 -17.35
N TRP A 152 -2.00 -4.98 -16.34
CA TRP A 152 -1.03 -4.23 -15.52
C TRP A 152 0.14 -3.78 -16.38
N LEU A 153 0.73 -4.73 -17.12
CA LEU A 153 1.75 -4.45 -18.12
C LEU A 153 1.28 -3.47 -19.21
N ALA A 154 -0.01 -3.49 -19.59
CA ALA A 154 -0.54 -2.52 -20.55
C ALA A 154 -0.52 -1.09 -20.01
N ILE A 155 -0.91 -0.91 -18.75
CA ILE A 155 -0.85 0.38 -18.03
C ILE A 155 0.61 0.81 -17.85
N GLU A 156 1.52 -0.08 -17.43
CA GLU A 156 2.95 0.23 -17.30
C GLU A 156 3.53 0.74 -18.63
N ASN A 157 3.31 0.00 -19.72
CA ASN A 157 3.76 0.42 -21.05
C ASN A 157 3.14 1.77 -21.47
N LEU A 158 1.90 2.06 -21.09
CA LEU A 158 1.26 3.35 -21.36
C LEU A 158 1.94 4.48 -20.59
N THR A 159 2.24 4.29 -19.31
CA THR A 159 2.96 5.28 -18.50
C THR A 159 4.36 5.55 -19.03
N GLY A 160 5.09 4.52 -19.49
CA GLY A 160 6.37 4.71 -20.17
C GLY A 160 6.26 5.58 -21.42
N ARG A 161 5.22 5.35 -22.25
CA ARG A 161 4.96 6.21 -23.44
C ARG A 161 4.61 7.65 -23.06
N TRP A 162 3.85 7.87 -22.00
CA TRP A 162 3.54 9.22 -21.53
C TRP A 162 4.76 9.96 -21.01
N ALA A 163 5.68 9.27 -20.31
CA ALA A 163 6.96 9.87 -19.94
C ALA A 163 7.80 10.24 -21.18
N ASP A 164 7.76 9.40 -22.21
CA ASP A 164 8.42 9.68 -23.49
C ASP A 164 7.73 10.80 -24.27
N GLU A 165 6.47 11.13 -24.01
CA GLU A 165 5.79 12.24 -24.68
C GLU A 165 5.95 13.55 -23.90
N HIS A 166 5.79 13.49 -22.58
CA HIS A 166 5.69 14.66 -21.70
C HIS A 166 6.98 14.98 -20.95
N ASP A 167 8.11 14.38 -21.35
CA ASP A 167 9.45 14.47 -20.74
C ASP A 167 9.58 13.89 -19.33
N VAL A 168 8.58 14.10 -18.48
CA VAL A 168 8.51 13.58 -17.12
C VAL A 168 7.06 13.40 -16.68
N ILE A 169 6.80 12.29 -15.99
CA ILE A 169 5.59 12.07 -15.20
C ILE A 169 5.98 11.48 -13.85
N TRP A 170 5.10 11.59 -12.87
CA TRP A 170 5.23 10.95 -11.57
C TRP A 170 4.22 9.83 -11.45
N ILE A 171 4.65 8.70 -10.90
CA ILE A 171 3.80 7.53 -10.67
C ILE A 171 3.73 7.25 -9.18
N VAL A 172 2.53 7.00 -8.66
CA VAL A 172 2.31 6.43 -7.33
C VAL A 172 1.48 5.15 -7.51
N THR A 173 1.86 4.06 -6.86
CA THR A 173 1.24 2.75 -7.12
C THR A 173 1.38 1.83 -5.93
N GLY A 174 0.38 0.99 -5.70
CA GLY A 174 0.36 0.11 -4.54
C GLY A 174 -0.76 -0.92 -4.59
N PRO A 175 -0.79 -1.83 -3.61
CA PRO A 175 -1.88 -2.79 -3.43
C PRO A 175 -3.14 -2.12 -2.88
N VAL A 176 -4.26 -2.83 -3.01
CA VAL A 176 -5.55 -2.46 -2.41
C VAL A 176 -6.14 -3.70 -1.75
N PHE A 177 -6.60 -3.54 -0.51
CA PHE A 177 -7.29 -4.56 0.26
C PHE A 177 -8.71 -4.07 0.58
N THR A 178 -9.73 -4.82 0.15
CA THR A 178 -11.14 -4.37 0.23
C THR A 178 -11.79 -4.57 1.60
N ASN A 179 -11.00 -4.84 2.64
CA ASN A 179 -11.32 -4.96 4.07
C ASN A 179 -10.01 -5.40 4.76
N SER A 180 -9.85 -6.70 5.00
CA SER A 180 -8.63 -7.36 5.46
C SER A 180 -8.13 -8.35 4.40
N PRO A 181 -6.82 -8.68 4.39
CA PRO A 181 -6.29 -9.70 3.49
C PRO A 181 -7.00 -11.05 3.67
N LYS A 182 -7.55 -11.58 2.57
CA LYS A 182 -8.28 -12.87 2.55
C LYS A 182 -7.36 -14.06 2.29
N THR A 183 -6.16 -13.81 1.79
CA THR A 183 -5.21 -14.84 1.36
C THR A 183 -3.81 -14.37 1.67
N TRP A 184 -3.00 -15.33 2.13
CA TRP A 184 -1.61 -15.15 2.47
C TRP A 184 -0.77 -16.22 1.78
N ILE A 185 0.46 -15.87 1.42
CA ILE A 185 1.47 -16.82 0.92
C ILE A 185 2.64 -16.88 1.90
N GLY A 186 3.51 -17.87 1.73
CA GLY A 186 4.62 -18.18 2.64
C GLY A 186 4.41 -19.55 3.29
N ASP A 187 5.45 -20.38 3.28
CA ASP A 187 5.45 -21.68 3.95
C ASP A 187 5.64 -21.51 5.48
N PRO A 188 5.30 -22.53 6.29
CA PRO A 188 5.50 -22.46 7.74
C PRO A 188 6.94 -22.11 8.13
N GLY A 189 7.09 -21.05 8.92
CA GLY A 189 8.40 -20.52 9.35
C GLY A 189 8.94 -19.37 8.50
N GLU A 190 8.25 -19.02 7.40
CA GLU A 190 8.52 -17.82 6.61
C GLU A 190 7.63 -16.66 7.09
N ILE A 191 7.99 -15.43 6.73
CA ILE A 191 7.15 -14.26 6.99
C ILE A 191 6.01 -14.26 5.97
N PRO A 192 4.75 -14.29 6.42
CA PRO A 192 3.62 -14.39 5.50
C PRO A 192 3.46 -13.10 4.70
N VAL A 193 2.98 -13.23 3.46
CA VAL A 193 2.76 -12.09 2.56
C VAL A 193 1.30 -12.04 2.15
N ALA A 194 0.65 -10.91 2.42
CA ALA A 194 -0.72 -10.66 2.07
C ALA A 194 -0.91 -10.60 0.55
N VAL A 195 -1.97 -11.22 0.05
CA VAL A 195 -2.36 -11.18 -1.38
C VAL A 195 -3.39 -10.06 -1.58
N PRO A 196 -3.09 -9.01 -2.37
CA PRO A 196 -4.02 -7.90 -2.62
C PRO A 196 -5.28 -8.31 -3.38
N ASP A 197 -6.40 -7.61 -3.13
CA ASP A 197 -7.64 -7.76 -3.90
C ASP A 197 -7.56 -6.99 -5.23
N ALA A 198 -6.82 -5.89 -5.26
CA ALA A 198 -6.62 -5.03 -6.42
C ALA A 198 -5.28 -4.27 -6.33
N PHE A 199 -4.96 -3.51 -7.37
CA PHE A 199 -3.82 -2.59 -7.41
C PHE A 199 -4.26 -1.25 -7.97
N PHE A 200 -3.65 -0.18 -7.47
CA PHE A 200 -3.84 1.15 -8.00
C PHE A 200 -2.60 1.67 -8.71
N LYS A 201 -2.78 2.57 -9.66
CA LYS A 201 -1.69 3.37 -10.24
C LYS A 201 -2.20 4.77 -10.58
N LEU A 202 -1.56 5.78 -9.99
CA LEU A 202 -1.74 7.19 -10.32
C LEU A 202 -0.62 7.57 -11.29
N ALA A 203 -0.97 8.24 -12.38
CA ALA A 203 -0.04 8.93 -13.26
C ALA A 203 -0.31 10.44 -13.16
N ILE A 204 0.72 11.19 -12.77
CA ILE A 204 0.63 12.63 -12.50
C ILE A 204 1.55 13.36 -13.48
N ARG A 205 1.02 14.38 -14.14
CA ARG A 205 1.75 15.29 -15.02
C ARG A 205 1.67 16.69 -14.44
N HIS A 206 2.78 17.42 -14.53
CA HIS A 206 2.85 18.83 -14.18
C HIS A 206 3.72 19.57 -15.20
N ASP A 207 3.17 20.57 -15.86
CA ASP A 207 3.86 21.34 -16.93
C ASP A 207 4.47 22.67 -16.44
N GLY A 208 4.60 22.84 -15.11
CA GLY A 208 5.08 24.06 -14.46
C GLY A 208 3.95 25.00 -14.03
N VAL A 209 2.73 24.80 -14.56
CA VAL A 209 1.55 25.60 -14.19
C VAL A 209 0.39 24.72 -13.79
N THR A 210 0.10 23.69 -14.57
CA THR A 210 -1.09 22.85 -14.42
C THR A 210 -0.70 21.44 -14.02
N THR A 211 -1.32 20.96 -12.96
CA THR A 211 -1.26 19.55 -12.55
C THR A 211 -2.43 18.77 -13.14
N SER A 212 -2.19 17.55 -13.59
CA SER A 212 -3.20 16.62 -14.10
C SER A 212 -2.91 15.21 -13.62
N VAL A 213 -3.95 14.46 -13.25
CA VAL A 213 -3.83 13.09 -12.74
C VAL A 213 -4.75 12.15 -13.51
N LEU A 214 -4.26 10.93 -13.77
CA LEU A 214 -5.05 9.78 -14.19
C LEU A 214 -4.88 8.68 -13.14
N ALA A 215 -5.99 8.18 -12.62
CA ALA A 215 -6.01 7.13 -11.61
C ALA A 215 -6.59 5.84 -12.18
N PHE A 216 -5.90 4.72 -11.94
CA PHE A 216 -6.32 3.39 -12.35
C PHE A 216 -6.52 2.50 -11.14
N LEU A 217 -7.61 1.72 -11.12
CA LEU A 217 -7.88 0.66 -10.14
C LEU A 217 -8.11 -0.66 -10.88
N VAL A 218 -7.23 -1.63 -10.64
CA VAL A 218 -7.19 -2.91 -11.36
C VAL A 218 -7.45 -4.06 -10.40
N PRO A 219 -8.57 -4.79 -10.51
CA PRO A 219 -8.84 -5.95 -9.69
C PRO A 219 -7.86 -7.10 -10.01
N MET A 220 -7.41 -7.81 -8.96
CA MET A 220 -6.53 -8.97 -9.06
C MET A 220 -7.14 -10.09 -9.90
N TYR A 221 -8.46 -10.27 -9.77
CA TYR A 221 -9.25 -11.34 -10.37
C TYR A 221 -10.26 -10.78 -11.37
N GLY A 222 -10.61 -11.58 -12.38
CA GLY A 222 -11.58 -11.20 -13.42
C GLY A 222 -11.07 -11.47 -14.84
N ASP A 223 -11.84 -11.02 -15.84
CA ASP A 223 -11.45 -11.13 -17.24
C ASP A 223 -10.33 -10.13 -17.59
N GLN A 224 -9.10 -10.57 -17.35
CA GLN A 224 -7.88 -9.86 -17.73
C GLN A 224 -7.25 -10.46 -19.00
N SER A 225 -8.05 -11.11 -19.86
CA SER A 225 -7.57 -11.88 -21.03
C SER A 225 -7.04 -11.04 -22.19
N HIS A 226 -6.97 -9.72 -22.03
CA HIS A 226 -6.49 -8.81 -23.04
C HIS A 226 -4.96 -8.88 -23.14
N SER A 227 -4.45 -9.11 -24.35
CA SER A 227 -3.00 -9.03 -24.64
C SER A 227 -2.47 -7.64 -24.29
N SER A 228 -1.34 -7.59 -23.57
CA SER A 228 -0.75 -6.37 -22.99
C SER A 228 -0.51 -5.20 -23.96
N SER A 229 -0.38 -5.44 -25.27
CA SER A 229 -0.17 -4.38 -26.26
C SER A 229 -1.47 -3.80 -26.86
N LYS A 230 -2.62 -4.42 -26.62
CA LYS A 230 -3.92 -4.04 -27.19
C LYS A 230 -5.06 -3.93 -26.17
N ALA A 231 -4.75 -4.10 -24.88
CA ALA A 231 -5.74 -3.99 -23.83
C ALA A 231 -6.25 -2.55 -23.71
N ASP A 232 -7.57 -2.39 -23.65
CA ASP A 232 -8.17 -1.11 -23.31
C ASP A 232 -8.05 -0.89 -21.80
N VAL A 233 -7.32 0.15 -21.41
CA VAL A 233 -7.11 0.50 -20.00
C VAL A 233 -8.21 1.40 -19.43
N ARG A 234 -9.03 2.01 -20.29
CA ARG A 234 -10.08 2.97 -19.88
C ARG A 234 -11.11 2.39 -18.90
N PRO A 235 -11.52 1.10 -18.99
CA PRO A 235 -12.44 0.51 -18.00
C PRO A 235 -11.91 0.51 -16.57
N TYR A 236 -10.61 0.72 -16.36
CA TYR A 236 -9.96 0.74 -15.06
C TYR A 236 -9.74 2.17 -14.52
N LEU A 237 -10.15 3.20 -15.28
CA LEU A 237 -10.08 4.59 -14.82
C LEU A 237 -11.04 4.81 -13.64
N THR A 238 -10.55 5.51 -12.64
CA THR A 238 -11.31 5.92 -11.46
C THR A 238 -10.88 7.32 -10.99
N SER A 239 -11.47 7.82 -9.91
CA SER A 239 -10.99 9.02 -9.21
C SER A 239 -9.92 8.65 -8.17
N VAL A 240 -9.09 9.62 -7.79
CA VAL A 240 -8.14 9.43 -6.67
C VAL A 240 -8.91 9.22 -5.38
N ASP A 241 -10.01 9.96 -5.15
CA ASP A 241 -10.90 9.80 -3.98
C ASP A 241 -11.33 8.33 -3.74
N VAL A 242 -11.59 7.58 -4.83
CA VAL A 242 -11.95 6.16 -4.71
C VAL A 242 -10.77 5.33 -4.22
N ILE A 243 -9.56 5.60 -4.72
CA ILE A 243 -8.36 4.89 -4.28
C ILE A 243 -8.08 5.22 -2.81
N GLU A 244 -8.12 6.49 -2.42
CA GLU A 244 -7.96 6.94 -1.02
C GLU A 244 -8.94 6.24 -0.09
N SER A 245 -10.21 6.13 -0.49
CA SER A 245 -11.24 5.44 0.31
C SER A 245 -10.99 3.93 0.47
N LEU A 246 -10.15 3.33 -0.38
CA LEU A 246 -9.85 1.90 -0.37
C LEU A 246 -8.47 1.59 0.24
N THR A 247 -7.58 2.57 0.34
CA THR A 247 -6.21 2.37 0.82
C THR A 247 -5.91 3.16 2.09
N ASP A 248 -6.81 4.06 2.52
CA ASP A 248 -6.58 5.00 3.61
C ASP A 248 -5.32 5.89 3.41
N LEU A 249 -4.92 6.07 2.15
CA LEU A 249 -3.84 6.96 1.76
C LEU A 249 -4.40 8.35 1.39
N ASP A 250 -3.56 9.36 1.53
CA ASP A 250 -3.76 10.74 1.09
C ASP A 250 -2.70 11.03 0.01
N PHE A 251 -3.14 11.18 -1.24
CA PHE A 251 -2.25 11.49 -2.35
C PHE A 251 -2.24 13.00 -2.58
N LEU A 252 -1.26 13.51 -3.33
CA LEU A 252 -1.24 14.91 -3.76
C LEU A 252 -1.24 15.96 -2.62
N SER A 253 -1.02 15.54 -1.36
CA SER A 253 -1.02 16.36 -0.13
C SER A 253 -0.04 17.54 -0.09
N ALA A 254 0.90 17.61 -1.04
CA ALA A 254 1.74 18.78 -1.24
C ALA A 254 1.03 19.94 -1.98
N LEU A 255 -0.10 19.68 -2.65
CA LEU A 255 -0.87 20.67 -3.40
C LEU A 255 -1.72 21.54 -2.47
N PRO A 256 -2.15 22.74 -2.92
CA PRO A 256 -3.17 23.50 -2.20
C PRO A 256 -4.50 22.73 -2.17
N ASP A 257 -5.20 22.73 -1.03
CA ASP A 257 -6.44 21.97 -0.79
C ASP A 257 -7.48 22.11 -1.92
N SER A 258 -7.66 23.32 -2.47
CA SER A 258 -8.64 23.52 -3.56
C SER A 258 -8.23 22.89 -4.89
N GLU A 259 -6.92 22.74 -5.14
CA GLU A 259 -6.39 22.06 -6.32
C GLU A 259 -6.44 20.55 -6.13
N GLU A 260 -5.98 20.08 -4.97
CA GLU A 260 -6.06 18.70 -4.47
C GLU A 260 -7.49 18.15 -4.56
N ASP A 261 -8.45 18.74 -3.82
CA ASP A 261 -9.88 18.36 -3.80
C ASP A 261 -10.48 18.28 -5.22
N ARG A 262 -10.05 19.18 -6.11
CA ARG A 262 -10.55 19.23 -7.50
C ARG A 262 -9.97 18.10 -8.33
N LEU A 263 -8.68 17.82 -8.20
CA LEU A 263 -8.01 16.76 -8.95
C LEU A 263 -8.51 15.40 -8.48
N GLU A 264 -8.67 15.21 -7.18
CA GLU A 264 -8.94 13.90 -6.60
C GLU A 264 -10.33 13.39 -6.90
N ARG A 265 -11.34 14.26 -6.84
CA ARG A 265 -12.73 13.93 -7.19
C ARG A 265 -12.98 13.68 -8.66
N THR A 266 -12.06 14.12 -9.53
CA THR A 266 -12.29 14.12 -10.97
C THR A 266 -12.00 12.74 -11.54
N VAL A 267 -13.03 12.07 -12.06
CA VAL A 267 -12.82 10.87 -12.89
C VAL A 267 -12.49 11.31 -14.30
N ALA A 268 -11.28 10.99 -14.76
CA ALA A 268 -10.89 11.28 -16.13
C ALA A 268 -11.68 10.39 -17.11
N THR A 269 -12.41 11.02 -18.03
CA THR A 269 -13.17 10.30 -19.07
C THR A 269 -12.33 9.97 -20.30
N ARG A 270 -11.10 10.48 -20.38
CA ARG A 270 -10.17 10.33 -21.51
C ARG A 270 -8.75 10.14 -20.99
N LEU A 271 -7.99 9.35 -21.71
CA LEU A 271 -6.54 9.24 -21.53
C LEU A 271 -5.87 10.51 -22.07
N TRP A 272 -4.66 10.82 -21.60
CA TRP A 272 -3.83 11.82 -22.28
C TRP A 272 -3.52 11.36 -23.70
N ASP A 273 -3.47 12.31 -24.63
CA ASP A 273 -3.25 12.01 -26.03
C ASP A 273 -1.97 11.19 -26.22
N ALA A 274 -2.09 10.12 -27.01
CA ALA A 274 -0.93 9.40 -27.51
C ALA A 274 -0.30 10.24 -28.64
N PRO A 275 1.02 10.16 -28.89
CA PRO A 275 1.69 10.94 -29.91
C PRO A 275 1.00 10.83 -31.28
N SER A 276 0.91 11.96 -31.99
CA SER A 276 0.55 11.96 -33.41
C SER A 276 1.56 11.08 -34.17
N ALA A 277 1.07 10.15 -34.99
CA ALA A 277 1.87 9.21 -35.77
C ALA A 277 2.65 9.86 -36.94
N ALA A 278 3.19 11.06 -36.75
CA ALA A 278 4.06 11.70 -37.72
C ALA A 278 5.52 11.31 -37.43
N LEU A 279 6.06 10.47 -38.33
CA LEU A 279 7.46 10.08 -38.50
C LEU A 279 7.99 8.92 -37.64
N VAL A 280 7.44 7.72 -37.84
CA VAL A 280 8.26 6.50 -37.77
C VAL A 280 8.24 5.84 -39.15
N ARG A 281 9.37 5.94 -39.85
CA ARG A 281 9.63 5.17 -41.07
C ARG A 281 9.65 3.68 -40.69
N THR A 282 8.69 2.94 -41.20
CA THR A 282 8.56 1.49 -41.04
C THR A 282 9.70 0.77 -41.74
N GLY A 283 10.46 -0.03 -40.99
CA GLY A 283 11.24 -1.16 -41.49
C GLY A 283 10.50 -2.46 -41.16
N ASP A 284 10.23 -3.25 -42.18
CA ASP A 284 9.42 -4.47 -42.20
C ASP A 284 9.84 -5.58 -41.23
N GLY A 285 8.89 -6.46 -40.90
CA GLY A 285 9.21 -7.80 -40.38
C GLY A 285 8.08 -8.55 -39.68
N ALA A 286 6.95 -8.81 -40.35
CA ALA A 286 5.93 -9.72 -39.85
C ALA A 286 6.35 -11.21 -39.96
N ARG A 287 6.02 -12.03 -38.96
CA ARG A 287 5.56 -13.43 -39.17
C ARG A 287 4.79 -14.00 -37.97
N ALA A 288 3.70 -14.68 -38.30
CA ALA A 288 2.65 -15.18 -37.40
C ALA A 288 2.86 -16.66 -36.96
N ARG A 289 2.10 -17.04 -35.93
CA ARG A 289 2.03 -18.31 -35.17
C ARG A 289 1.35 -19.47 -35.91
N THR A 290 1.51 -20.69 -35.39
CA THR A 290 0.49 -21.78 -35.39
C THR A 290 0.63 -22.68 -34.13
N PRO A 291 -0.43 -23.35 -33.60
CA PRO A 291 -0.56 -23.75 -32.17
C PRO A 291 -0.84 -25.26 -31.86
N ALA A 292 -1.10 -25.54 -30.56
CA ALA A 292 -1.76 -26.69 -29.89
C ALA A 292 -0.87 -27.90 -29.50
N ALA A 293 -1.13 -28.70 -28.43
CA ALA A 293 -2.39 -29.10 -27.77
C ALA A 293 -2.19 -29.57 -26.28
N PRO A 294 -3.26 -29.91 -25.52
CA PRO A 294 -3.35 -29.89 -24.04
C PRO A 294 -3.21 -31.26 -23.35
N ILE A 295 -2.94 -31.29 -22.03
CA ILE A 295 -3.06 -32.50 -21.19
C ILE A 295 -3.72 -32.16 -19.82
N ALA A 296 -4.51 -33.14 -19.35
CA ALA A 296 -5.67 -33.16 -18.45
C ALA A 296 -5.45 -32.94 -16.93
N PRO A 297 -6.53 -32.69 -16.14
CA PRO A 297 -6.46 -32.42 -14.70
C PRO A 297 -6.43 -33.70 -13.85
N PRO A 298 -5.82 -33.68 -12.66
CA PRO A 298 -6.03 -34.72 -11.65
C PRO A 298 -7.32 -34.50 -10.85
N ARG A 299 -7.99 -35.62 -10.54
CA ARG A 299 -9.20 -35.74 -9.70
C ARG A 299 -8.90 -35.57 -8.20
N PRO A 300 -9.90 -35.20 -7.39
CA PRO A 300 -9.73 -34.96 -5.95
C PRO A 300 -9.84 -36.27 -5.15
N GLU A 301 -9.12 -36.33 -4.02
CA GLU A 301 -9.42 -37.27 -2.95
C GLU A 301 -9.60 -36.53 -1.60
N PRO A 302 -10.41 -37.09 -0.69
CA PRO A 302 -11.06 -36.35 0.38
C PRO A 302 -10.32 -36.47 1.72
N THR A 303 -10.35 -35.43 2.55
CA THR A 303 -9.99 -35.53 3.97
C THR A 303 -10.67 -34.37 4.70
N ARG A 304 -11.79 -34.65 5.37
CA ARG A 304 -11.92 -35.03 6.79
C ARG A 304 -11.94 -33.78 7.69
N LEU A 305 -13.17 -33.35 7.97
CA LEU A 305 -13.54 -32.46 9.06
C LEU A 305 -13.06 -33.07 10.38
N GLU A 306 -12.24 -32.33 11.13
CA GLU A 306 -12.09 -32.54 12.56
C GLU A 306 -12.41 -31.25 13.30
N SER A 307 -13.36 -31.42 14.20
CA SER A 307 -13.94 -30.47 15.14
C SER A 307 -13.11 -30.39 16.43
N GLY A 308 -12.98 -29.19 16.99
CA GLY A 308 -12.56 -28.96 18.38
C GLY A 308 -12.48 -27.44 18.62
N ASP A 309 -13.59 -26.79 18.98
CA ASP A 309 -14.16 -26.52 20.32
C ASP A 309 -13.75 -25.09 20.79
N PRO A 310 -14.71 -24.29 21.28
CA PRO A 310 -14.56 -22.84 21.49
C PRO A 310 -14.07 -22.52 22.90
N ASP A 311 -13.74 -21.24 23.12
CA ASP A 311 -13.29 -20.65 24.39
C ASP A 311 -11.87 -21.03 24.85
N VAL A 312 -10.92 -20.11 24.69
CA VAL A 312 -10.27 -19.42 25.83
C VAL A 312 -9.73 -18.06 25.34
N ALA A 313 -10.42 -16.97 25.67
CA ALA A 313 -9.82 -15.64 25.64
C ALA A 313 -8.87 -15.52 26.85
N THR A 314 -7.57 -15.76 26.64
CA THR A 314 -6.54 -15.64 27.69
C THR A 314 -5.85 -14.28 27.61
N GLU A 315 -6.11 -13.43 28.62
CA GLU A 315 -5.22 -12.44 29.28
C GLU A 315 -4.24 -11.55 28.47
N ARG A 316 -4.24 -11.58 27.14
CA ARG A 316 -3.35 -10.81 26.27
C ARG A 316 -4.00 -9.55 25.67
N ASP A 317 -5.32 -9.40 25.84
CA ASP A 317 -6.09 -8.25 25.34
C ASP A 317 -6.28 -7.10 26.36
N VAL A 318 -5.61 -7.18 27.52
CA VAL A 318 -5.74 -6.19 28.59
C VAL A 318 -4.63 -5.13 28.55
N ALA A 319 -3.55 -5.34 27.79
CA ALA A 319 -2.32 -4.53 27.90
C ALA A 319 -2.22 -3.31 26.96
N LEU A 320 -3.22 -3.01 26.11
CA LEU A 320 -3.22 -1.80 25.27
C LEU A 320 -4.34 -0.78 25.60
N ARG A 321 -5.09 -0.98 26.69
CA ARG A 321 -6.27 -0.15 27.06
C ARG A 321 -6.04 0.85 28.20
N ALA A 322 -4.79 1.13 28.56
CA ALA A 322 -4.48 1.94 29.73
C ALA A 322 -4.76 3.43 29.50
N GLY A 323 -5.75 3.98 30.23
CA GLY A 323 -5.88 5.43 30.42
C GLY A 323 -7.27 5.99 30.71
N ARG A 324 -8.37 5.26 30.43
CA ARG A 324 -9.74 5.70 30.71
C ARG A 324 -10.44 4.78 31.71
N ASP A 325 -10.93 5.33 32.82
CA ASP A 325 -11.77 4.63 33.79
C ASP A 325 -13.17 4.41 33.21
N SER A 326 -13.39 3.28 32.53
CA SER A 326 -14.73 2.93 32.01
C SER A 326 -15.65 2.39 33.12
N SER A 327 -16.96 2.61 32.99
CA SER A 327 -17.92 2.06 33.94
C SER A 327 -18.11 0.53 33.74
N PRO A 328 -18.55 -0.23 34.77
CA PRO A 328 -18.90 -1.64 34.59
C PRO A 328 -19.98 -1.87 33.51
N ALA A 329 -20.87 -0.90 33.29
CA ALA A 329 -21.91 -0.98 32.28
C ALA A 329 -21.34 -0.87 30.85
N ASP A 330 -20.38 0.03 30.64
CA ASP A 330 -19.70 0.20 29.35
C ASP A 330 -18.88 -1.04 29.00
N ARG A 331 -18.17 -1.61 29.99
CA ARG A 331 -17.45 -2.88 29.82
C ARG A 331 -18.38 -4.01 29.38
N THR A 332 -19.53 -4.14 30.06
CA THR A 332 -20.53 -5.16 29.73
C THR A 332 -21.08 -4.98 28.32
N THR A 333 -21.29 -3.73 27.91
CA THR A 333 -21.80 -3.38 26.58
C THR A 333 -20.77 -3.70 25.50
N ALA A 334 -19.52 -3.26 25.68
CA ALA A 334 -18.42 -3.51 24.76
C ALA A 334 -18.17 -5.01 24.57
N ASP A 335 -18.13 -5.79 25.65
CA ASP A 335 -17.99 -7.24 25.59
C ASP A 335 -19.15 -7.90 24.82
N GLY A 336 -20.36 -7.35 24.96
CA GLY A 336 -21.55 -7.79 24.23
C GLY A 336 -21.44 -7.56 22.72
N LEU A 337 -20.85 -6.45 22.30
CA LEU A 337 -20.65 -6.09 20.90
C LEU A 337 -19.53 -6.91 20.27
N ILE A 338 -18.40 -7.03 20.97
CA ILE A 338 -17.23 -7.81 20.51
C ILE A 338 -17.62 -9.28 20.28
N ARG A 339 -18.36 -9.89 21.22
CA ARG A 339 -18.86 -11.28 21.06
C ARG A 339 -19.78 -11.47 19.85
N ARG A 340 -20.39 -10.40 19.34
CA ARG A 340 -21.27 -10.39 18.17
C ARG A 340 -20.54 -9.98 16.89
N GLY A 341 -19.21 -9.85 16.96
CA GLY A 341 -18.36 -9.51 15.83
C GLY A 341 -18.26 -8.03 15.52
N TRP A 342 -18.83 -7.15 16.37
CA TRP A 342 -18.80 -5.71 16.15
C TRP A 342 -17.52 -5.10 16.73
N ASN A 343 -16.83 -4.33 15.89
CA ASN A 343 -15.69 -3.48 16.26
C ASN A 343 -15.99 -2.03 15.87
N TYR A 344 -15.37 -1.08 16.56
CA TYR A 344 -15.46 0.33 16.20
C TYR A 344 -14.21 0.76 15.43
N VAL A 345 -14.42 1.34 14.26
CA VAL A 345 -13.37 1.94 13.44
C VAL A 345 -13.28 3.41 13.82
N MET A 346 -12.11 3.82 14.31
CA MET A 346 -11.89 5.21 14.70
C MET A 346 -11.95 6.15 13.49
N PRO A 347 -12.48 7.37 13.66
CA PRO A 347 -12.38 8.40 12.64
C PRO A 347 -10.93 8.66 12.21
N ARG A 348 -10.73 8.91 10.91
CA ARG A 348 -9.40 9.15 10.35
C ARG A 348 -9.35 10.53 9.68
N PRO A 349 -8.33 11.36 9.96
CA PRO A 349 -8.17 12.62 9.26
C PRO A 349 -7.80 12.36 7.80
N LYS A 350 -8.35 13.16 6.86
CA LYS A 350 -7.93 13.10 5.46
C LYS A 350 -6.48 13.57 5.33
N SER A 351 -6.10 14.64 6.03
CA SER A 351 -4.74 15.21 5.97
C SER A 351 -4.05 15.29 7.31
N SER A 352 -2.72 15.30 7.31
CA SER A 352 -1.88 15.44 8.53
C SER A 352 -2.06 16.78 9.28
N ARG A 353 -2.73 17.78 8.67
CA ARG A 353 -3.12 19.03 9.36
C ARG A 353 -4.37 18.85 10.22
N ALA A 354 -5.18 17.83 9.95
CA ALA A 354 -6.35 17.50 10.74
C ALA A 354 -5.92 16.69 11.98
N ALA A 355 -5.85 17.39 13.11
CA ALA A 355 -5.56 16.80 14.40
C ALA A 355 -6.85 16.62 15.21
N TRP A 356 -6.89 15.58 16.03
CA TRP A 356 -7.96 15.38 17.02
C TRP A 356 -8.07 16.62 17.94
N GLY A 357 -9.30 17.02 18.23
CA GLY A 357 -9.59 18.25 18.99
C GLY A 357 -9.42 19.56 18.20
N ASN A 358 -9.08 19.51 16.91
CA ASN A 358 -9.04 20.70 16.06
C ASN A 358 -10.48 21.13 15.65
N PRO A 359 -10.97 22.32 16.06
CA PRO A 359 -12.30 22.80 15.71
C PRO A 359 -12.40 23.34 14.27
N ASP A 360 -11.33 23.25 13.46
CA ASP A 360 -11.34 23.74 12.07
C ASP A 360 -12.32 22.95 11.20
N ALA A 361 -13.51 23.53 11.00
CA ALA A 361 -14.59 23.00 10.18
C ALA A 361 -14.21 22.73 8.72
N ARG A 362 -13.02 23.14 8.27
CA ARG A 362 -12.51 22.88 6.92
C ARG A 362 -11.88 21.52 6.76
N THR A 363 -11.46 20.87 7.85
CA THR A 363 -10.84 19.55 7.80
C THR A 363 -11.87 18.45 7.49
N THR A 364 -11.44 17.48 6.69
CA THR A 364 -12.24 16.33 6.24
C THR A 364 -11.78 15.09 7.00
N TRP A 365 -12.75 14.29 7.45
CA TRP A 365 -12.52 13.11 8.27
C TRP A 365 -13.34 11.94 7.75
N TRP A 366 -12.73 10.77 7.70
CA TRP A 366 -13.46 9.52 7.54
C TRP A 366 -14.28 9.31 8.81
N SER A 367 -15.57 9.04 8.63
CA SER A 367 -16.45 8.90 9.78
C SER A 367 -16.13 7.65 10.57
N GLY A 368 -15.97 7.81 11.88
CA GLY A 368 -15.97 6.68 12.81
C GLY A 368 -17.29 5.93 12.70
N HIS A 369 -17.20 4.61 12.72
CA HIS A 369 -18.33 3.72 12.45
C HIS A 369 -18.10 2.34 13.05
N TRP A 370 -19.17 1.56 13.15
CA TRP A 370 -19.15 0.18 13.59
C TRP A 370 -19.06 -0.74 12.38
N LEU A 371 -18.21 -1.75 12.47
CA LEU A 371 -18.04 -2.79 11.46
C LEU A 371 -18.21 -4.16 12.08
N ASN A 372 -19.11 -4.97 11.53
CA ASN A 372 -19.27 -6.36 11.93
C ASN A 372 -18.31 -7.25 11.10
N GLY A 373 -17.28 -7.79 11.73
CA GLY A 373 -16.29 -8.64 11.08
C GLY A 373 -16.83 -9.99 10.61
N THR A 374 -17.98 -10.44 11.12
CA THR A 374 -18.62 -11.70 10.71
C THR A 374 -19.56 -11.50 9.53
N THR A 375 -20.34 -10.41 9.51
CA THR A 375 -21.37 -10.18 8.49
C THR A 375 -20.97 -9.17 7.43
N GLY A 376 -19.89 -8.40 7.64
CA GLY A 376 -19.47 -7.29 6.79
C GLY A 376 -20.42 -6.08 6.82
N ARG A 377 -21.33 -6.01 7.80
CA ARG A 377 -22.27 -4.87 7.92
C ARG A 377 -21.56 -3.68 8.56
N ALA A 378 -21.79 -2.49 8.02
CA ALA A 378 -21.39 -1.23 8.62
C ALA A 378 -22.58 -0.57 9.34
N SER A 379 -22.29 0.22 10.38
CA SER A 379 -23.30 1.01 11.08
C SER A 379 -22.71 2.33 11.57
N MET A 380 -23.41 3.44 11.38
CA MET A 380 -23.00 4.76 11.90
C MET A 380 -23.42 4.97 13.35
N THR A 381 -24.35 4.15 13.85
CA THR A 381 -24.81 4.13 15.24
C THR A 381 -24.39 2.84 15.94
N GLN A 382 -24.26 2.91 17.28
CA GLN A 382 -23.90 1.74 18.08
C GLN A 382 -25.02 0.69 18.02
N PRO A 383 -24.73 -0.53 17.52
CA PRO A 383 -25.69 -1.63 17.54
C PRO A 383 -26.12 -1.94 18.97
N SER A 384 -27.36 -2.38 19.17
CA SER A 384 -27.90 -2.55 20.52
C SER A 384 -28.94 -3.67 20.60
N ALA A 385 -29.40 -3.99 21.81
CA ALA A 385 -30.51 -4.93 21.94
C ALA A 385 -31.81 -4.43 21.26
N VAL A 386 -31.96 -3.12 21.08
CA VAL A 386 -33.17 -2.50 20.49
C VAL A 386 -33.29 -2.82 19.01
N ASP A 387 -32.17 -2.84 18.29
CA ASP A 387 -32.12 -3.15 16.86
C ASP A 387 -31.70 -4.61 16.57
N GLY A 388 -31.71 -5.48 17.60
CA GLY A 388 -31.25 -6.85 17.46
C GLY A 388 -29.75 -6.98 17.18
N TYR A 389 -28.96 -5.93 17.45
CA TYR A 389 -27.56 -5.79 17.10
C TYR A 389 -27.28 -5.79 15.59
N GLU A 390 -28.26 -5.35 14.80
CA GLU A 390 -28.10 -5.25 13.35
C GLU A 390 -27.37 -4.00 12.89
N GLY A 391 -27.39 -2.93 13.71
CA GLY A 391 -26.93 -1.60 13.31
C GLY A 391 -27.87 -0.93 12.30
N ASP A 392 -27.58 0.31 11.95
CA ASP A 392 -28.38 1.10 11.00
C ASP A 392 -28.11 0.78 9.53
N GLY A 393 -27.08 -0.03 9.25
CA GLY A 393 -26.71 -0.42 7.88
C GLY A 393 -26.13 0.71 7.04
N ILE A 394 -25.83 1.87 7.65
CA ILE A 394 -25.30 3.04 6.95
C ILE A 394 -23.79 2.84 6.76
N THR A 395 -23.35 2.90 5.50
CA THR A 395 -21.94 2.87 5.14
C THR A 395 -21.25 4.19 5.53
N PRO A 396 -20.05 4.16 6.12
CA PRO A 396 -19.28 5.37 6.42
C PRO A 396 -18.86 6.11 5.15
N GLY A 397 -18.50 7.38 5.35
CA GLY A 397 -17.95 8.22 4.30
C GLY A 397 -17.16 9.39 4.86
N TRP A 398 -16.46 10.06 3.96
CA TRP A 398 -15.79 11.33 4.23
C TRP A 398 -16.80 12.41 4.59
N ARG A 399 -16.57 13.09 5.70
CA ARG A 399 -17.33 14.26 6.13
C ARG A 399 -16.39 15.45 6.33
N ARG A 400 -16.82 16.61 5.85
CA ARG A 400 -16.18 17.88 6.18
C ARG A 400 -16.81 18.44 7.44
N GLY A 401 -16.01 18.97 8.36
CA GLY A 401 -16.59 19.62 9.54
C GLY A 401 -15.72 19.71 10.79
N GLY A 402 -14.41 19.51 10.70
CA GLY A 402 -13.56 19.55 11.90
C GLY A 402 -13.38 18.19 12.54
N ALA A 403 -12.56 18.17 13.59
CA ALA A 403 -12.31 16.95 14.33
C ALA A 403 -13.63 16.36 14.87
N PRO A 404 -13.84 15.05 14.70
CA PRO A 404 -14.88 14.29 15.38
C PRO A 404 -14.86 14.52 16.89
N ALA A 405 -16.00 14.29 17.53
CA ALA A 405 -16.06 14.19 18.98
C ALA A 405 -15.16 13.04 19.47
N ASP A 406 -14.67 13.16 20.71
CA ASP A 406 -13.95 12.07 21.35
C ASP A 406 -14.81 10.81 21.39
N PRO A 407 -14.22 9.63 21.13
CA PRO A 407 -14.96 8.37 21.21
C PRO A 407 -15.46 8.16 22.64
N SER A 408 -16.64 7.55 22.74
CA SER A 408 -17.17 7.01 23.99
C SER A 408 -16.30 5.88 24.54
N ASP A 409 -16.48 5.51 25.80
CA ASP A 409 -15.73 4.42 26.41
C ASP A 409 -16.02 3.07 25.73
N VAL A 410 -17.25 2.85 25.26
CA VAL A 410 -17.62 1.64 24.51
C VAL A 410 -16.93 1.61 23.14
N GLU A 411 -16.97 2.72 22.39
CA GLU A 411 -16.26 2.85 21.11
C GLU A 411 -14.75 2.67 21.26
N TRP A 412 -14.17 3.24 22.33
CA TRP A 412 -12.76 3.06 22.66
C TRP A 412 -12.44 1.59 22.96
N MET A 413 -13.26 0.91 23.77
CA MET A 413 -13.04 -0.50 24.13
C MET A 413 -13.23 -1.46 22.95
N CYS A 414 -14.12 -1.11 22.01
CA CYS A 414 -14.39 -1.88 20.79
C CYS A 414 -13.46 -1.53 19.62
N SER A 415 -12.54 -0.57 19.77
CA SER A 415 -11.57 -0.20 18.75
C SER A 415 -10.32 -1.09 18.79
N THR A 416 -9.88 -1.55 17.62
CA THR A 416 -8.66 -2.36 17.45
C THR A 416 -7.41 -1.49 17.31
N SER A 417 -7.53 -0.25 16.86
CA SER A 417 -6.41 0.69 16.64
C SER A 417 -6.02 1.49 17.88
N GLY A 418 -6.62 1.22 19.05
CA GLY A 418 -6.68 2.19 20.13
C GLY A 418 -7.54 3.40 19.73
N GLY A 419 -7.64 4.44 20.56
CA GLY A 419 -8.30 5.68 20.15
C GLY A 419 -7.34 6.84 19.92
N PRO A 420 -7.85 8.09 19.81
CA PRO A 420 -7.11 9.23 19.25
C PRO A 420 -5.64 9.31 19.68
N PRO A 421 -4.67 9.41 18.75
CA PRO A 421 -3.24 9.39 19.05
C PRO A 421 -2.73 10.58 19.89
N ASN A 422 -3.58 11.44 20.45
CA ASN A 422 -3.20 12.59 21.26
C ASN A 422 -4.32 13.10 22.17
N VAL A 423 -4.92 12.24 23.02
CA VAL A 423 -5.64 12.77 24.19
C VAL A 423 -4.58 13.05 25.25
N LYS A 424 -4.14 14.31 25.38
CA LYS A 424 -3.39 14.70 26.59
C LYS A 424 -4.25 14.35 27.81
N PRO A 425 -3.66 13.75 28.87
CA PRO A 425 -4.40 13.39 30.07
C PRO A 425 -5.06 14.60 30.75
#